data_AF-A0A2K3LRJ9-F1
#
_entry.id   AF-A0A2K3LRJ9-F1
#
_cell.length_a   1.000
_cell.length_b   1.000
_cell.length_c   1.000
_cell.angle_alpha   90.00
_cell.angle_beta   90.00
_cell.angle_gamma   90.00
#
_symmetry.space_group_name_H-M   'P 1'
#
loop_
_entity.id
_entity.type
_entity.pdbx_description
1 polymer ?
#
loop_
_entity_poly.entity_id
_entity_poly.type
_entity_poly.pdbx_seq_one_letter_code
_entity_poly.pdbx_strand_id
1 'polypeptide(L)'
;MNKKKVLELAKGFRGRAKNCIRIARERVEKALQYSYRDRRNKKRDMRSLWIQRINAGTRVHGVCLLSPFLFLLTPNLLQSNACPMHNELISLRKCLDFR
;
A
#
# COMPACT_ATOMS: atom_id res chain seq x y z
N MET A 1 27.90 12.76 9.24
CA MET A 1 27.58 11.31 9.22
C MET A 1 28.88 10.51 9.24
N ASN A 2 29.07 9.59 10.19
CA ASN A 2 30.31 8.80 10.31
C ASN A 2 30.44 7.76 9.18
N LYS A 3 31.65 7.59 8.63
CA LYS A 3 31.97 6.66 7.52
C LYS A 3 31.38 5.26 7.70
N LYS A 4 31.52 4.67 8.89
CA LYS A 4 31.02 3.32 9.19
C LYS A 4 29.49 3.23 9.05
N LYS A 5 28.77 4.20 9.61
CA LYS A 5 27.29 4.28 9.55
C LYS A 5 26.77 4.42 8.11
N VAL A 6 27.47 5.16 7.25
CA VAL A 6 27.09 5.29 5.83
C VAL A 6 27.19 3.95 5.11
N LEU A 7 28.30 3.24 5.34
CA LEU A 7 28.54 1.95 4.67
C LEU A 7 27.59 0.88 5.17
N GLU A 8 27.17 0.94 6.45
CA GLU A 8 26.10 0.09 6.98
C GLU A 8 24.76 0.32 6.29
N LEU A 9 24.37 1.59 6.09
CA LEU A 9 23.14 1.95 5.38
C LEU A 9 23.22 1.67 3.87
N ALA A 10 24.42 1.70 3.29
CA ALA A 10 24.66 1.41 1.88
C ALA A 10 24.79 -0.09 1.56
N LYS A 11 24.64 -0.97 2.56
CA LYS A 11 24.65 -2.42 2.35
C LYS A 11 23.56 -2.81 1.35
N GLY A 12 23.92 -3.60 0.34
CA GLY A 12 23.02 -4.02 -0.74
C GLY A 12 22.96 -3.07 -1.94
N PHE A 13 23.63 -1.91 -1.90
CA PHE A 13 23.73 -1.06 -3.09
C PHE A 13 24.60 -1.70 -4.19
N ARG A 14 24.17 -1.52 -5.44
CA ARG A 14 24.85 -2.10 -6.61
C ARG A 14 26.15 -1.35 -6.94
N GLY A 15 27.17 -2.08 -7.39
CA GLY A 15 28.41 -1.51 -7.93
C GLY A 15 29.27 -0.79 -6.89
N ARG A 16 29.85 0.35 -7.24
CA ARG A 16 30.77 1.12 -6.35
C ARG A 16 30.07 1.83 -5.20
N ALA A 17 28.74 1.91 -5.21
CA ALA A 17 27.95 2.60 -4.19
C ALA A 17 27.97 1.92 -2.80
N LYS A 18 28.40 0.65 -2.71
CA LYS A 18 28.56 -0.06 -1.43
C LYS A 18 29.97 0.09 -0.81
N ASN A 19 30.99 0.41 -1.62
CA ASN A 19 32.40 0.43 -1.19
C ASN A 19 32.97 1.86 -1.11
N CYS A 20 32.60 2.73 -2.06
CA CYS A 20 33.14 4.09 -2.16
C CYS A 20 32.26 5.09 -1.38
N ILE A 21 32.80 5.68 -0.32
CA ILE A 21 32.07 6.56 0.61
C ILE A 21 31.40 7.73 -0.11
N ARG A 22 32.09 8.39 -1.05
CA ARG A 22 31.57 9.55 -1.77
C ARG A 22 30.27 9.23 -2.49
N ILE A 23 30.26 8.14 -3.26
CA ILE A 23 29.09 7.65 -4.00
C ILE A 23 28.03 7.12 -3.04
N ALA A 24 28.45 6.41 -1.98
CA ALA A 24 27.54 5.85 -0.98
C ALA A 24 26.71 6.95 -0.29
N ARG A 25 27.34 8.06 0.07
CA ARG A 25 26.64 9.19 0.73
C ARG A 25 25.51 9.75 -0.12
N GLU A 26 25.79 10.07 -1.38
CA GLU A 26 24.78 10.58 -2.31
C GLU A 26 23.61 9.61 -2.49
N ARG A 27 23.90 8.29 -2.55
CA ARG A 27 22.87 7.25 -2.71
C ARG A 27 22.05 7.05 -1.44
N VAL A 28 22.68 7.03 -0.27
CA VAL A 28 22.01 6.90 1.02
C VAL A 28 21.08 8.08 1.26
N GLU A 29 21.52 9.31 0.97
CA GLU A 29 20.70 10.52 1.12
C GLU A 29 19.42 10.45 0.27
N LYS A 30 19.55 10.07 -1.01
CA LYS A 30 18.39 9.87 -1.90
C LYS A 30 17.48 8.73 -1.42
N ALA A 31 18.05 7.62 -0.97
CA ALA A 31 17.29 6.48 -0.46
C ALA A 31 16.47 6.85 0.79
N LEU A 32 17.01 7.66 1.69
CA LEU A 32 16.30 8.14 2.88
C LEU A 32 15.13 9.07 2.50
N GLN A 33 15.33 9.95 1.51
CA GLN A 33 14.26 10.80 0.99
C GLN A 33 13.13 9.97 0.37
N TYR A 34 13.45 8.95 -0.43
CA TYR A 34 12.45 8.05 -0.99
C TYR A 34 11.71 7.26 0.09
N SER A 35 12.43 6.72 1.09
CA SER A 35 11.80 6.03 2.22
C SER A 35 10.78 6.92 2.96
N TYR A 36 11.10 8.20 3.19
CA TYR A 36 10.17 9.13 3.82
C TYR A 36 8.90 9.34 2.97
N ARG A 37 9.08 9.57 1.66
CA ARG A 37 7.97 9.75 0.71
C ARG A 37 7.08 8.50 0.63
N ASP A 38 7.69 7.33 0.47
CA ASP A 38 7.00 6.08 0.21
C ASP A 38 6.19 5.62 1.45
N ARG A 39 6.62 5.94 2.68
CA ARG A 39 5.80 5.72 3.88
C ARG A 39 4.46 6.46 3.84
N ARG A 40 4.40 7.63 3.22
CA ARG A 40 3.14 8.37 3.03
C ARG A 40 2.35 7.83 1.84
N ASN A 41 3.01 7.55 0.73
CA ASN A 41 2.36 7.05 -0.49
C ASN A 41 1.77 5.64 -0.31
N LYS A 42 2.42 4.76 0.46
CA LYS A 42 1.97 3.38 0.70
C LYS A 42 0.51 3.31 1.17
N LYS A 43 0.05 4.27 1.99
CA LYS A 43 -1.35 4.33 2.44
C LYS A 43 -2.33 4.57 1.28
N ARG A 44 -1.96 5.42 0.32
CA ARG A 44 -2.75 5.71 -0.90
C ARG A 44 -2.73 4.54 -1.88
N ASP A 45 -1.56 3.93 -2.08
CA ASP A 45 -1.40 2.81 -3.02
C ASP A 45 -2.19 1.58 -2.54
N MET A 46 -2.13 1.28 -1.23
CA MET A 46 -2.92 0.19 -0.64
C MET A 46 -4.43 0.45 -0.74
N ARG A 47 -4.89 1.71 -0.55
CA ARG A 47 -6.30 2.06 -0.73
C ARG A 47 -6.76 1.86 -2.18
N SER A 48 -5.94 2.26 -3.14
CA SER A 48 -6.24 2.11 -4.57
C SER A 48 -6.32 0.63 -4.95
N LEU A 49 -5.38 -0.20 -4.47
CA LEU A 49 -5.40 -1.64 -4.66
C LEU A 49 -6.64 -2.28 -4.02
N TRP A 50 -7.05 -1.82 -2.84
CA TRP A 50 -8.23 -2.34 -2.16
C TRP A 50 -9.52 -2.05 -2.94
N ILE A 51 -9.67 -0.84 -3.48
CA ILE A 51 -10.78 -0.49 -4.36
C ILE A 51 -10.79 -1.38 -5.60
N GLN A 52 -9.63 -1.62 -6.22
CA GLN A 52 -9.54 -2.51 -7.39
C GLN A 52 -9.96 -3.95 -7.05
N ARG A 53 -9.55 -4.48 -5.88
CA ARG A 53 -9.94 -5.82 -5.42
C ARG A 53 -11.45 -5.94 -5.18
N ILE A 54 -12.06 -4.94 -4.54
CA ILE A 54 -13.52 -4.90 -4.33
C ILE A 54 -14.25 -4.81 -5.68
N ASN A 55 -13.77 -3.96 -6.59
CA ASN A 55 -14.34 -3.82 -7.92
C ASN A 55 -14.26 -5.13 -8.72
N ALA A 56 -13.17 -5.89 -8.59
CA ALA A 56 -13.03 -7.19 -9.25
C ALA A 56 -14.01 -8.23 -8.67
N GLY A 57 -14.17 -8.28 -7.34
CA GLY A 57 -15.12 -9.19 -6.70
C GLY A 57 -16.58 -8.89 -7.06
N THR A 58 -16.94 -7.60 -7.13
CA THR A 58 -18.32 -7.18 -7.42
C THR A 58 -18.73 -7.37 -8.89
N ARG A 59 -17.77 -7.38 -9.83
CA ARG A 59 -18.00 -7.77 -11.22
C ARG A 59 -18.50 -9.22 -11.37
N VAL A 60 -18.04 -10.13 -10.51
CA VAL A 60 -18.50 -11.53 -10.51
C VAL A 60 -19.97 -11.63 -10.05
N HIS A 61 -20.43 -10.68 -9.23
CA HIS A 61 -21.78 -10.66 -8.66
C HIS A 61 -22.74 -9.69 -9.40
N GLY A 62 -22.33 -9.14 -10.54
CA GLY A 62 -23.19 -8.30 -11.41
C GLY A 62 -23.53 -6.90 -10.88
N VAL A 63 -23.00 -6.49 -9.72
CA VAL A 63 -23.24 -5.17 -9.10
C VAL A 63 -22.04 -4.25 -9.32
N CYS A 64 -22.14 -3.28 -10.22
CA CYS A 64 -21.09 -2.28 -10.42
C CYS A 64 -21.15 -1.18 -9.35
N LEU A 65 -20.31 -1.25 -8.31
CA LEU A 65 -20.23 -0.26 -7.21
C LEU A 65 -19.44 1.02 -7.55
N LEU A 66 -19.08 1.26 -8.81
CA LEU A 66 -18.06 2.26 -9.15
C LEU A 66 -18.55 3.72 -9.24
N SER A 67 -19.83 3.97 -9.01
CA SER A 67 -20.36 5.33 -8.88
C SER A 67 -20.82 5.59 -7.45
N PRO A 68 -20.27 6.61 -6.75
CA PRO A 68 -20.77 7.03 -5.43
C PRO A 68 -22.26 7.36 -5.44
N PHE A 69 -22.80 7.70 -6.61
CA PHE A 69 -24.21 8.03 -6.82
C PHE A 69 -25.14 6.80 -6.75
N LEU A 70 -24.65 5.61 -7.13
CA LEU A 70 -25.51 4.42 -7.22
C LEU A 70 -25.77 3.76 -5.85
N PHE A 71 -24.87 3.95 -4.87
CA PHE A 71 -25.02 3.44 -3.51
C PHE A 71 -26.26 4.01 -2.78
N LEU A 72 -26.70 5.22 -3.16
CA LEU A 72 -27.90 5.87 -2.62
C LEU A 72 -29.22 5.26 -3.17
N LEU A 73 -29.18 4.59 -4.32
CA LEU A 73 -30.38 4.11 -5.03
C LEU A 73 -30.75 2.66 -4.69
N THR A 74 -29.89 1.91 -3.99
CA THR A 74 -30.16 0.50 -3.62
C THR A 74 -29.94 0.22 -2.13
N PRO A 75 -30.80 0.72 -1.22
CA PRO A 75 -30.73 0.37 0.21
C PRO A 75 -31.17 -1.08 0.50
N ASN A 76 -31.76 -1.78 -0.48
CA ASN A 76 -32.50 -3.02 -0.23
C ASN A 76 -31.71 -4.34 -0.38
N LEU A 77 -30.40 -4.31 -0.69
CA LEU A 77 -29.58 -5.52 -0.82
C LEU A 77 -28.80 -5.90 0.46
N LEU A 78 -28.98 -5.14 1.55
CA LEU A 78 -28.27 -5.36 2.82
C LEU A 78 -28.90 -6.45 3.73
N GLN A 79 -30.02 -7.06 3.34
CA GLN A 79 -30.75 -8.01 4.19
C GLN A 79 -30.64 -9.50 3.78
N SER A 80 -30.13 -9.81 2.59
CA SER A 80 -29.83 -11.20 2.24
C SER A 80 -28.41 -11.54 2.67
N ASN A 81 -28.27 -12.49 3.60
CA ASN A 81 -27.01 -13.13 4.00
C ASN A 81 -26.38 -13.91 2.82
N ALA A 82 -25.99 -13.22 1.75
CA ALA A 82 -25.52 -13.79 0.49
C ALA A 82 -24.12 -13.30 0.08
N CYS A 83 -23.27 -12.92 1.04
CA CYS A 83 -21.85 -12.69 0.80
C CYS A 83 -21.01 -13.34 1.92
N PRO A 84 -20.40 -14.50 1.67
CA PRO A 84 -19.46 -15.16 2.59
C PRO A 84 -18.22 -14.31 2.94
N MET A 85 -18.03 -13.17 2.27
CA MET A 85 -16.81 -12.35 2.34
C MET A 85 -16.79 -11.37 3.51
N HIS A 86 -17.89 -11.21 4.27
CA HIS A 86 -17.95 -10.22 5.35
C HIS A 86 -16.96 -10.52 6.50
N ASN A 87 -16.74 -11.80 6.82
CA ASN A 87 -15.81 -12.21 7.89
C ASN A 87 -14.33 -12.13 7.48
N GLU A 88 -14.00 -12.24 6.18
CA GLU A 88 -12.62 -12.00 5.70
C GLU A 88 -12.28 -10.50 5.58
N LEU A 89 -13.28 -9.66 5.27
CA LEU A 89 -13.10 -8.22 5.08
C LEU A 89 -12.82 -7.46 6.40
N ILE A 90 -13.28 -7.96 7.55
CA ILE A 90 -13.02 -7.36 8.87
C ILE A 90 -11.65 -7.77 9.43
N SER A 91 -11.18 -9.00 9.15
CA SER A 91 -9.85 -9.46 9.53
C SER A 91 -8.74 -8.61 8.88
N LEU A 92 -8.92 -8.23 7.61
CA LEU A 92 -7.98 -7.38 6.88
C LEU A 92 -8.04 -5.90 7.26
N ARG A 93 -9.16 -5.42 7.81
CA ARG A 93 -9.30 -4.03 8.27
C ARG A 93 -8.51 -3.76 9.55
N LYS A 94 -8.41 -4.74 10.46
CA LYS A 94 -7.53 -4.67 11.64
C LYS A 94 -6.04 -4.71 11.29
N CYS A 95 -5.67 -5.27 10.14
CA CYS A 95 -4.27 -5.29 9.69
C CYS A 95 -3.80 -3.98 9.04
N LEU A 96 -4.72 -3.13 8.54
CA LEU A 96 -4.37 -1.88 7.86
C LEU A 96 -4.25 -0.66 8.79
N ASP A 97 -4.82 -0.74 9.99
CA ASP A 97 -4.67 0.29 11.05
C ASP A 97 -3.57 -0.04 12.06
N PHE A 98 -2.80 -1.12 11.87
CA PHE A 98 -1.61 -1.41 12.68
C PHE A 98 -0.40 -0.56 12.24
N ARG A 99 -0.49 0.74 12.57
CA ARG A 99 0.61 1.48 13.20
C ARG A 99 0.03 2.54 14.11
#